data_AF-A0A3M1SHW2-F1
#
_entry.id   AF-A0A3M1SHW2-F1
#
_cell.length_a   1.000
_cell.length_b   1.000
_cell.length_c   1.000
_cell.angle_alpha   90.00
_cell.angle_beta   90.00
_cell.angle_gamma   90.00
#
_symmetry.space_group_name_H-M   'P 1'
#
loop_
_entity.id
_entity.type
_entity.pdbx_description
1 polymer ?
#
loop_
_entity_poly.entity_id
_entity_poly.type
_entity_poly.pdbx_seq_one_letter_code
_entity_poly.pdbx_strand_id
1 'polypeptide(L)'
;GTTSKQIEKESHTHPVGYGAMLAEGFVAFIALVTIMIVSSEAVKGISPGKIYGNGIGEFLTLIVGKENLPFAITFGAMAFSTFVFDTLDVSLRLGRYIVQELTGLKGRLGALVGTLVTIAIPFISVLLAPKGSWNEFWTLFGASNQLLAALTLLSITVWLYQSKRRYFFTLIPMLFVLVITLWALGALVIGNLKLSHGLDIKMINGIASLILIGLAIFLILTALLKIKKEKHEVIDDAAPAES
;
A
#
# COMPACT_ATOMS: atom_id res chain seq x y z
N GLY A 1 18.77 -0.03 -3.39
CA GLY A 1 17.69 -1.01 -3.54
C GLY A 1 16.33 -0.40 -3.85
N THR A 2 16.25 0.86 -4.30
CA THR A 2 14.98 1.54 -4.63
C THR A 2 14.85 1.85 -6.12
N THR A 3 15.90 1.63 -6.90
CA THR A 3 15.82 1.68 -8.36
C THR A 3 15.24 0.36 -8.85
N SER A 4 14.01 0.42 -9.37
CA SER A 4 13.49 -0.64 -10.22
C SER A 4 14.48 -0.77 -11.38
N LYS A 5 15.33 -1.80 -11.34
CA LYS A 5 16.29 -2.05 -12.43
C LYS A 5 15.42 -2.33 -13.64
N GLN A 6 15.43 -1.42 -14.61
CA GLN A 6 14.73 -1.66 -15.86
C GLN A 6 15.32 -2.94 -16.45
N ILE A 7 14.46 -3.89 -16.75
CA ILE A 7 14.85 -5.19 -17.27
C ILE A 7 14.56 -5.16 -18.76
N GLU A 8 15.56 -5.47 -19.59
CA GLU A 8 15.42 -5.42 -21.06
C GLU A 8 14.49 -6.51 -21.60
N LYS A 9 14.47 -7.69 -20.97
CA LYS A 9 13.63 -8.82 -21.38
C LYS A 9 13.14 -9.64 -20.19
N GLU A 10 11.96 -10.24 -20.33
CA GLU A 10 11.29 -11.02 -19.27
C GLU A 10 12.17 -12.16 -18.71
N SER A 11 12.99 -12.80 -19.54
CA SER A 11 13.92 -13.87 -19.12
C SER A 11 15.05 -13.42 -18.18
N HIS A 12 15.25 -12.11 -18.01
CA HIS A 12 16.17 -11.55 -17.02
C HIS A 12 15.50 -11.32 -15.65
N THR A 13 14.18 -11.55 -15.53
CA THR A 13 13.50 -11.53 -14.24
C THR A 13 13.83 -12.79 -13.44
N HIS A 14 14.13 -12.65 -12.16
CA HIS A 14 14.30 -13.81 -11.29
C HIS A 14 12.92 -14.45 -11.01
N PRO A 15 12.81 -15.79 -10.93
CA PRO A 15 11.55 -16.50 -10.66
C PRO A 15 10.93 -16.22 -9.28
N VAL A 16 11.58 -15.37 -8.47
CA VAL A 16 11.18 -15.00 -7.10
C VAL A 16 9.83 -14.29 -7.06
N GLY A 17 9.48 -13.51 -8.09
CA GLY A 17 8.27 -12.66 -8.06
C GLY A 17 6.96 -13.45 -7.98
N TYR A 18 6.78 -14.45 -8.85
CA TYR A 18 5.50 -15.19 -8.92
C TYR A 18 5.31 -16.12 -7.71
N GLY A 19 6.35 -16.84 -7.30
CA GLY A 19 6.29 -17.74 -6.13
C GLY A 19 6.05 -16.98 -4.82
N ALA A 20 6.66 -15.80 -4.65
CA ALA A 20 6.44 -14.95 -3.48
C ALA A 20 5.00 -14.42 -3.43
N MET A 21 4.45 -13.96 -4.56
CA MET A 21 3.06 -13.47 -4.63
C MET A 21 2.04 -14.58 -4.31
N LEU A 22 2.28 -15.82 -4.76
CA LEU A 22 1.46 -16.97 -4.39
C LEU A 22 1.54 -17.29 -2.89
N ALA A 23 2.74 -17.22 -2.29
CA ALA A 23 2.92 -17.43 -0.86
C ALA A 23 2.22 -16.34 -0.03
N GLU A 24 2.29 -15.07 -0.44
CA GLU A 24 1.54 -13.98 0.19
C GLU A 24 0.03 -14.20 0.09
N GLY A 25 -0.46 -14.63 -1.08
CA GLY A 25 -1.87 -14.99 -1.28
C GLY A 25 -2.33 -16.14 -0.38
N PHE A 26 -1.48 -17.14 -0.18
CA PHE A 26 -1.78 -18.25 0.73
C PHE A 26 -1.85 -17.81 2.20
N VAL A 27 -0.92 -16.95 2.65
CA VAL A 27 -0.97 -16.36 4.00
C VAL A 27 -2.22 -15.49 4.16
N ALA A 28 -2.59 -14.70 3.15
CA ALA A 28 -3.80 -13.89 3.17
C ALA A 28 -5.08 -14.76 3.24
N PHE A 29 -5.11 -15.88 2.54
CA PHE A 29 -6.20 -16.85 2.63
C PHE A 29 -6.32 -17.45 4.04
N ILE A 30 -5.20 -17.87 4.64
CA ILE A 30 -5.19 -18.37 6.04
C ILE A 30 -5.71 -17.30 7.01
N ALA A 31 -5.26 -16.05 6.85
CA ALA A 31 -5.72 -14.94 7.69
C ALA A 31 -7.23 -14.71 7.55
N LEU A 32 -7.78 -14.78 6.33
CA LEU A 32 -9.21 -14.65 6.09
C LEU A 32 -10.02 -15.77 6.76
N VAL A 33 -9.61 -17.02 6.58
CA VAL A 33 -10.25 -18.18 7.23
C VAL A 33 -10.20 -18.05 8.75
N THR A 34 -9.06 -17.58 9.30
CA THR A 34 -8.90 -17.36 10.74
C THR A 34 -9.89 -16.32 11.25
N ILE A 35 -10.07 -15.20 10.54
CA ILE A 35 -11.06 -14.17 10.90
C ILE A 35 -12.49 -14.72 10.83
N MET A 36 -12.81 -15.60 9.89
CA MET A 36 -14.14 -16.21 9.78
C MET A 36 -14.47 -17.17 10.94
N ILE A 37 -13.45 -17.75 11.59
CA ILE A 37 -13.61 -18.70 12.69
C ILE A 37 -13.55 -18.01 14.06
N VAL A 38 -12.72 -16.97 14.20
CA VAL A 38 -12.50 -16.27 15.47
C VAL A 38 -13.77 -15.55 15.95
N SER A 39 -14.16 -15.79 17.20
CA SER A 39 -15.25 -15.04 17.83
C SER A 39 -14.74 -13.68 18.36
N SER A 40 -15.57 -12.64 18.27
CA SER A 40 -15.22 -11.30 18.71
C SER A 40 -14.91 -11.23 20.23
N GLU A 41 -15.49 -12.13 21.02
CA GLU A 41 -15.22 -12.25 22.45
C GLU A 41 -13.84 -12.83 22.73
N ALA A 42 -13.38 -13.79 21.93
CA ALA A 42 -12.08 -14.43 22.10
C ALA A 42 -10.89 -13.47 21.85
N VAL A 43 -11.09 -12.41 21.07
CA VAL A 43 -10.05 -11.44 20.71
C VAL A 43 -10.17 -10.09 21.41
N LYS A 44 -11.22 -9.89 22.22
CA LYS A 44 -11.48 -8.61 22.87
C LYS A 44 -10.36 -8.26 23.87
N GLY A 45 -9.73 -7.11 23.66
CA GLY A 45 -8.67 -6.59 24.54
C GLY A 45 -7.29 -7.24 24.33
N ILE A 46 -7.15 -8.16 23.38
CA ILE A 46 -5.85 -8.75 23.01
C ILE A 46 -5.16 -7.84 21.98
N SER A 47 -3.85 -7.67 22.10
CA SER A 47 -3.08 -6.89 21.12
C SER A 47 -3.06 -7.59 19.75
N PRO A 48 -3.10 -6.84 18.62
CA PRO A 48 -3.10 -7.42 17.27
C PRO A 48 -1.93 -8.37 17.02
N GLY A 49 -0.73 -8.00 17.48
CA GLY A 49 0.46 -8.84 17.32
C GLY A 49 0.35 -10.18 18.05
N LYS A 50 -0.34 -10.23 19.20
CA LYS A 50 -0.58 -11.48 19.92
C LYS A 50 -1.68 -12.32 19.25
N ILE A 51 -2.72 -11.68 18.70
CA ILE A 51 -3.75 -12.38 17.90
C ILE A 51 -3.08 -13.06 16.69
N TYR A 52 -2.26 -12.31 15.95
CA TYR A 52 -1.52 -12.83 14.81
C TYR A 52 -0.55 -13.95 15.20
N GLY A 53 0.26 -13.74 16.23
CA GLY A 53 1.22 -14.73 16.72
C GLY A 53 0.54 -16.03 17.18
N ASN A 54 -0.58 -15.94 17.89
CA ASN A 54 -1.37 -17.12 18.28
C ASN A 54 -1.93 -17.87 17.06
N GLY A 55 -2.50 -17.15 16.08
CA GLY A 55 -3.08 -17.77 14.89
C GLY A 55 -2.04 -18.49 14.03
N ILE A 56 -0.92 -17.83 13.73
CA ILE A 56 0.20 -18.45 13.01
C ILE A 56 0.82 -19.58 13.82
N GLY A 57 0.93 -19.42 15.14
CA GLY A 57 1.44 -20.45 16.04
C GLY A 57 0.64 -21.73 15.96
N GLU A 58 -0.69 -21.64 16.14
CA GLU A 58 -1.62 -22.78 16.02
C GLU A 58 -1.52 -23.44 14.64
N PHE A 59 -1.50 -22.65 13.56
CA PHE A 59 -1.34 -23.19 12.21
C PHE A 59 -0.01 -23.95 12.03
N LEU A 60 1.10 -23.37 12.49
CA LEU A 60 2.42 -24.00 12.39
C LEU A 60 2.53 -25.29 13.20
N THR A 61 1.76 -25.45 14.28
CA THR A 61 1.74 -26.72 15.01
C THR A 61 1.19 -27.90 14.20
N LEU A 62 0.40 -27.63 13.14
CA LEU A 62 -0.03 -28.68 12.21
C LEU A 62 1.15 -29.31 11.45
N ILE A 63 2.26 -28.57 11.32
CA ILE A 63 3.45 -28.97 10.59
C ILE A 63 4.57 -29.42 11.55
N VAL A 64 4.78 -28.65 12.64
CA VAL A 64 5.93 -28.79 13.54
C VAL A 64 5.58 -29.55 14.83
N GLY A 65 4.31 -29.92 15.02
CA GLY A 65 3.83 -30.61 16.23
C GLY A 65 3.35 -29.64 17.32
N LYS A 66 2.39 -30.11 18.15
CA LYS A 66 1.74 -29.30 19.20
C LYS A 66 2.68 -28.97 20.37
N GLU A 67 3.68 -29.82 20.58
CA GLU A 67 4.74 -29.65 21.56
C GLU A 67 5.57 -28.37 21.33
N ASN A 68 5.59 -27.86 20.09
CA ASN A 68 6.35 -26.67 19.70
C ASN A 68 5.50 -25.38 19.65
N LEU A 69 4.30 -25.38 20.24
CA LEU A 69 3.40 -24.23 20.23
C LEU A 69 4.05 -22.92 20.74
N PRO A 70 4.80 -22.89 21.87
CA PRO A 70 5.45 -21.66 22.33
C PRO A 70 6.43 -21.10 21.29
N PHE A 71 7.22 -21.97 20.65
CA PHE A 71 8.14 -21.59 19.58
C PHE A 71 7.38 -21.00 18.38
N ALA A 72 6.30 -21.67 17.96
CA ALA A 72 5.49 -21.25 16.81
C ALA A 72 4.82 -19.89 17.04
N ILE A 73 4.30 -19.63 18.25
CA ILE A 73 3.72 -18.33 18.62
C ILE A 73 4.78 -17.24 18.63
N THR A 74 5.95 -17.50 19.21
CA THR A 74 7.06 -16.54 19.21
C THR A 74 7.53 -16.23 17.79
N PHE A 75 7.63 -17.25 16.92
CA PHE A 75 7.94 -17.06 15.52
C PHE A 75 6.92 -16.16 14.81
N GLY A 76 5.62 -16.42 14.95
CA GLY A 76 4.57 -15.59 14.35
C GLY A 76 4.59 -14.14 14.87
N ALA A 77 4.78 -13.94 16.17
CA ALA A 77 4.88 -12.61 16.76
C ALA A 77 6.11 -11.84 16.27
N MET A 78 7.26 -12.52 16.10
CA MET A 78 8.45 -11.93 15.50
C MET A 78 8.24 -11.58 14.04
N ALA A 79 7.63 -12.46 13.24
CA ALA A 79 7.33 -12.19 11.83
C ALA A 79 6.46 -10.93 11.66
N PHE A 80 5.42 -10.76 12.49
CA PHE A 80 4.60 -9.55 12.50
C PHE A 80 5.42 -8.31 12.89
N SER A 81 6.24 -8.40 13.94
CA SER A 81 7.04 -7.27 14.42
C SER A 81 8.08 -6.85 13.38
N THR A 82 8.76 -7.81 12.75
CA THR A 82 9.71 -7.58 11.67
C THR A 82 9.04 -6.92 10.47
N PHE A 83 7.85 -7.41 10.05
CA PHE A 83 7.08 -6.77 8.99
C PHE A 83 6.78 -5.28 9.27
N VAL A 84 6.35 -4.96 10.50
CA VAL A 84 6.07 -3.59 10.91
C VAL A 84 7.35 -2.74 10.90
N PHE A 85 8.45 -3.24 11.46
CA PHE A 85 9.71 -2.50 11.52
C PHE A 85 10.35 -2.31 10.15
N ASP A 86 10.31 -3.31 9.28
CA ASP A 86 10.85 -3.22 7.92
C ASP A 86 10.05 -2.19 7.09
N THR A 87 8.72 -2.20 7.21
CA THR A 87 7.85 -1.21 6.55
C THR A 87 8.14 0.20 7.07
N LEU A 88 8.34 0.36 8.38
CA LEU A 88 8.67 1.63 9.00
C LEU A 88 10.06 2.14 8.55
N ASP A 89 11.07 1.28 8.55
CA ASP A 89 12.42 1.63 8.08
C ASP A 89 12.41 2.04 6.59
N VAL A 90 11.73 1.27 5.74
CA VAL A 90 11.59 1.57 4.31
C VAL A 90 10.87 2.90 4.10
N SER A 91 9.76 3.15 4.82
CA SER A 91 8.98 4.38 4.66
C SER A 91 9.73 5.63 5.16
N LEU A 92 10.43 5.57 6.30
CA LEU A 92 11.24 6.67 6.79
C LEU A 92 12.41 6.97 5.84
N ARG A 93 13.04 5.92 5.30
CA ARG A 93 14.12 6.07 4.32
C ARG A 93 13.63 6.71 3.02
N LEU A 94 12.53 6.20 2.46
CA LEU A 94 11.92 6.74 1.23
C LEU A 94 11.41 8.17 1.43
N GLY A 95 10.76 8.46 2.56
CA GLY A 95 10.29 9.80 2.89
C GLY A 95 11.44 10.81 2.90
N ARG A 96 12.58 10.46 3.50
CA ARG A 96 13.78 11.30 3.45
C ARG A 96 14.25 11.54 2.02
N TYR A 97 14.28 10.51 1.17
CA TYR A 97 14.68 10.66 -0.23
C TYR A 97 13.73 11.57 -1.02
N ILE A 98 12.42 11.42 -0.83
CA ILE A 98 11.42 12.29 -1.45
C ILE A 98 11.62 13.74 -1.02
N VAL A 99 11.85 14.02 0.27
CA VAL A 99 12.10 15.38 0.74
C VAL A 99 13.39 15.95 0.14
N GLN A 100 14.45 15.15 0.05
CA GLN A 100 15.72 15.58 -0.59
C GLN A 100 15.55 15.89 -2.08
N GLU A 101 14.77 15.08 -2.80
CA GLU A 101 14.49 15.28 -4.22
C GLU A 101 13.64 16.53 -4.46
N LEU A 102 12.58 16.74 -3.66
CA LEU A 102 11.69 17.90 -3.79
C LEU A 102 12.37 19.22 -3.41
N THR A 103 13.26 19.21 -2.42
CA THR A 103 13.96 20.42 -1.95
C THR A 103 15.28 20.68 -2.67
N GLY A 104 15.81 19.70 -3.39
CA GLY A 104 17.14 19.77 -4.01
C GLY A 104 18.30 19.81 -3.01
N LEU A 105 18.04 19.67 -1.70
CA LEU A 105 19.06 19.75 -0.65
C LEU A 105 19.93 18.50 -0.63
N LYS A 106 21.20 18.66 -1.03
CA LYS A 106 22.21 17.59 -1.04
C LYS A 106 23.11 17.64 0.21
N GLY A 107 23.75 16.52 0.52
CA GLY A 107 24.73 16.42 1.61
C GLY A 107 24.11 16.18 3.00
N ARG A 108 24.94 16.31 4.04
CA ARG A 108 24.58 15.98 5.44
C ARG A 108 23.41 16.84 5.96
N LEU A 109 23.36 18.11 5.58
CA LEU A 109 22.25 19.01 5.98
C LEU A 109 20.93 18.59 5.33
N GLY A 110 20.93 18.26 4.04
CA GLY A 110 19.73 17.73 3.37
C GLY A 110 19.26 16.41 3.96
N ALA A 111 20.19 15.54 4.39
CA ALA A 111 19.86 14.30 5.09
C ALA A 111 19.24 14.55 6.47
N LEU A 112 19.76 15.52 7.23
CA LEU A 112 19.21 15.89 8.54
C LEU A 112 17.80 16.47 8.40
N VAL A 113 17.63 17.48 7.54
CA VAL A 113 16.33 18.12 7.30
C VAL A 113 15.31 17.11 6.79
N GLY A 114 15.68 16.30 5.79
CA GLY A 114 14.79 15.25 5.26
C GLY A 114 14.38 14.24 6.33
N THR A 115 15.28 13.86 7.23
CA THR A 115 14.97 12.95 8.34
C THR A 115 14.03 13.61 9.35
N LEU A 116 14.30 14.85 9.76
CA LEU A 116 13.47 15.58 10.72
C LEU A 116 12.05 15.81 10.18
N VAL A 117 11.91 16.22 8.92
CA VAL A 117 10.60 16.40 8.28
C VAL A 117 9.83 15.09 8.20
N THR A 118 10.51 14.00 7.81
CA THR A 118 9.86 12.69 7.69
C THR A 118 9.40 12.14 9.04
N ILE A 119 10.16 12.37 10.11
CA ILE A 119 9.82 11.91 11.47
C ILE A 119 8.80 12.84 12.16
N ALA A 120 8.74 14.13 11.81
CA ALA A 120 7.88 15.09 12.49
C ALA A 120 6.40 14.69 12.50
N ILE A 121 5.87 14.22 11.36
CA ILE A 121 4.45 13.85 11.24
C ILE A 121 4.11 12.61 12.11
N PRO A 122 4.85 11.48 12.02
CA PRO A 122 4.68 10.36 12.95
C PRO A 122 4.85 10.76 14.41
N PHE A 123 5.84 11.59 14.74
CA PHE A 123 6.13 12.01 16.11
C PHE A 123 4.98 12.82 16.71
N ILE A 124 4.46 13.81 15.98
CA ILE A 124 3.28 14.59 16.38
C ILE A 124 2.07 13.67 16.55
N SER A 125 1.88 12.72 15.62
CA SER A 125 0.77 11.77 15.69
C SER A 125 0.82 10.92 16.95
N VAL A 126 2.01 10.48 17.39
CA VAL A 126 2.20 9.72 18.63
C VAL A 126 1.95 10.57 19.87
N LEU A 127 2.39 11.83 19.89
CA LEU A 127 2.16 12.75 21.02
C LEU A 127 0.67 13.05 21.25
N LEU A 128 -0.09 13.13 20.15
CA LEU A 128 -1.51 13.45 20.19
C LEU A 128 -2.40 12.21 20.34
N ALA A 129 -1.84 10.98 20.30
CA ALA A 129 -2.61 9.75 20.21
C ALA A 129 -3.24 9.27 21.52
N PRO A 130 -4.58 9.17 21.60
CA PRO A 130 -5.21 8.33 22.61
C PRO A 130 -4.81 6.85 22.45
N LYS A 131 -4.91 6.10 23.55
CA LYS A 131 -4.74 4.64 23.52
C LYS A 131 -5.75 4.02 22.55
N GLY A 132 -5.27 3.22 21.60
CA GLY A 132 -6.10 2.52 20.63
C GLY A 132 -6.23 3.19 19.25
N SER A 133 -5.65 4.38 19.06
CA SER A 133 -5.72 5.09 17.77
C SER A 133 -4.98 4.42 16.61
N TRP A 134 -4.21 3.36 16.86
CA TRP A 134 -3.59 2.53 15.82
C TRP A 134 -4.63 1.96 14.84
N ASN A 135 -5.85 1.65 15.32
CA ASN A 135 -6.92 1.10 14.48
C ASN A 135 -7.38 2.11 13.40
N GLU A 136 -7.29 3.40 13.70
CA GLU A 136 -7.64 4.47 12.75
C GLU A 136 -6.63 4.52 11.59
N PHE A 137 -5.34 4.39 11.90
CA PHE A 137 -4.27 4.32 10.89
C PHE A 137 -4.24 2.98 10.14
N TRP A 138 -4.72 1.89 10.76
CA TRP A 138 -4.75 0.57 10.13
C TRP A 138 -5.62 0.56 8.87
N THR A 139 -6.80 1.17 8.94
CA THR A 139 -7.70 1.27 7.78
C THR A 139 -7.07 2.13 6.67
N LEU A 140 -6.39 3.21 7.04
CA LEU A 140 -5.66 4.05 6.07
C LEU A 140 -4.52 3.29 5.39
N PHE A 141 -3.75 2.51 6.15
CA PHE A 141 -2.68 1.66 5.63
C PHE A 141 -3.22 0.65 4.62
N GLY A 142 -4.32 -0.04 4.96
CA GLY A 142 -4.99 -0.97 4.06
C GLY A 142 -5.47 -0.30 2.77
N ALA A 143 -6.12 0.86 2.87
CA ALA A 143 -6.60 1.61 1.71
C ALA A 143 -5.44 2.13 0.83
N SER A 144 -4.32 2.54 1.42
CA SER A 144 -3.12 2.98 0.68
C SER A 144 -2.51 1.84 -0.14
N ASN A 145 -2.47 0.63 0.42
CA ASN A 145 -1.97 -0.55 -0.28
C ASN A 145 -2.89 -0.96 -1.44
N GLN A 146 -4.20 -0.90 -1.23
CA GLN A 146 -5.18 -1.13 -2.31
C GLN A 146 -5.07 -0.09 -3.42
N LEU A 147 -4.79 1.17 -3.06
CA LEU A 147 -4.58 2.24 -4.04
C LEU A 147 -3.33 1.97 -4.89
N LEU A 148 -2.22 1.59 -4.27
CA LEU A 148 -1.01 1.22 -5.01
C LEU A 148 -1.28 0.07 -5.98
N ALA A 149 -1.99 -0.97 -5.53
CA ALA A 149 -2.38 -2.09 -6.39
C ALA A 149 -3.24 -1.62 -7.59
N ALA A 150 -4.23 -0.75 -7.36
CA ALA A 150 -5.05 -0.18 -8.42
C ALA A 150 -4.22 0.65 -9.43
N LEU A 151 -3.28 1.45 -8.95
CA LEU A 151 -2.40 2.28 -9.78
C LEU A 151 -1.39 1.44 -10.58
N THR A 152 -0.90 0.33 -10.01
CA THR A 152 -0.09 -0.64 -10.75
C THR A 152 -0.90 -1.28 -11.86
N LEU A 153 -2.13 -1.73 -11.57
CA LEU A 153 -3.02 -2.29 -12.59
C LEU A 153 -3.40 -1.25 -13.66
N LEU A 154 -3.57 0.01 -13.30
CA LEU A 154 -3.77 1.11 -14.25
C LEU A 154 -2.57 1.23 -15.20
N SER A 155 -1.36 1.24 -14.67
CA SER A 155 -0.13 1.32 -15.45
C SER A 155 0.02 0.14 -16.42
N ILE A 156 -0.24 -1.09 -15.95
CA ILE A 156 -0.23 -2.30 -16.78
C ILE A 156 -1.33 -2.23 -17.85
N THR A 157 -2.52 -1.76 -17.50
CA THR A 157 -3.64 -1.63 -18.44
C THR A 157 -3.33 -0.64 -19.56
N VAL A 158 -2.76 0.52 -19.22
CA VAL A 158 -2.30 1.52 -20.21
C VAL A 158 -1.21 0.92 -21.10
N TRP A 159 -0.25 0.19 -20.53
CA TRP A 159 0.81 -0.46 -21.31
C TRP A 159 0.29 -1.55 -22.26
N LEU A 160 -0.65 -2.39 -21.81
CA LEU A 160 -1.28 -3.42 -22.66
C LEU A 160 -2.10 -2.79 -23.79
N TYR A 161 -2.81 -1.69 -23.49
CA TYR A 161 -3.54 -0.91 -24.48
C TYR A 161 -2.59 -0.35 -25.55
N GLN A 162 -1.46 0.25 -25.14
CA GLN A 162 -0.41 0.76 -26.04
C GLN A 162 0.23 -0.34 -26.88
N SER A 163 0.43 -1.51 -26.29
CA SER A 163 1.00 -2.69 -26.95
C SER A 163 0.02 -3.40 -27.89
N LYS A 164 -1.20 -2.86 -28.09
CA LYS A 164 -2.29 -3.46 -28.87
C LYS A 164 -2.63 -4.89 -28.43
N ARG A 165 -2.45 -5.21 -27.15
CA ARG A 165 -2.78 -6.52 -26.55
C ARG A 165 -4.13 -6.45 -25.84
N ARG A 166 -4.73 -7.61 -25.56
CA ARG A 166 -5.98 -7.69 -24.79
C ARG A 166 -5.74 -7.10 -23.39
N TYR A 167 -6.42 -6.01 -23.04
CA TYR A 167 -6.25 -5.31 -21.75
C TYR A 167 -7.41 -5.55 -20.76
N PHE A 168 -8.50 -6.18 -21.20
CA PHE A 168 -9.71 -6.37 -20.39
C PHE A 168 -9.47 -7.12 -19.08
N PHE A 169 -8.53 -8.07 -19.05
CA PHE A 169 -8.23 -8.87 -17.85
C PHE A 169 -7.51 -8.06 -16.76
N THR A 170 -6.88 -6.93 -17.08
CA THR A 170 -6.33 -6.00 -16.09
C THR A 170 -7.27 -4.85 -15.82
N LEU A 171 -8.02 -4.38 -16.83
CA LEU A 171 -8.96 -3.27 -16.72
C LEU A 171 -10.10 -3.56 -15.73
N ILE A 172 -10.71 -4.74 -15.79
CA ILE A 172 -11.86 -5.07 -14.93
C ILE A 172 -11.44 -5.11 -13.44
N PRO A 173 -10.39 -5.87 -13.04
CA PRO A 173 -9.91 -5.83 -11.66
C PRO A 173 -9.43 -4.43 -11.24
N MET A 174 -8.78 -3.69 -12.14
CA MET A 174 -8.33 -2.32 -11.87
C MET A 174 -9.49 -1.42 -11.47
N LEU A 175 -10.56 -1.37 -12.29
CA LEU A 175 -11.72 -0.53 -12.03
C LEU A 175 -12.41 -0.90 -10.73
N PHE A 176 -12.56 -2.20 -10.47
CA PHE A 176 -13.16 -2.70 -9.23
C PHE A 176 -12.38 -2.24 -8.00
N VAL A 177 -11.08 -2.50 -7.95
CA VAL A 177 -10.24 -2.11 -6.80
C VAL A 177 -10.18 -0.60 -6.67
N LEU A 178 -10.06 0.14 -7.78
CA LEU A 178 -9.99 1.59 -7.76
C LEU A 178 -11.26 2.22 -7.20
N VAL A 179 -12.44 1.77 -7.63
CA VAL A 179 -13.74 2.28 -7.16
C VAL A 179 -13.91 2.03 -5.66
N ILE A 180 -13.65 0.80 -5.20
CA ILE A 180 -13.78 0.46 -3.78
C ILE A 180 -12.77 1.26 -2.94
N THR A 181 -11.55 1.42 -3.43
CA THR A 181 -10.51 2.18 -2.70
C THR A 181 -10.87 3.66 -2.59
N LEU A 182 -11.29 4.29 -3.68
CA LEU A 182 -11.72 5.69 -3.68
C LEU A 182 -12.95 5.89 -2.78
N TRP A 183 -13.89 4.94 -2.79
CA TRP A 183 -15.03 4.97 -1.89
C TRP A 183 -14.63 4.86 -0.42
N ALA A 184 -13.75 3.90 -0.08
CA ALA A 184 -13.26 3.70 1.28
C ALA A 184 -12.49 4.92 1.80
N LEU A 185 -11.59 5.49 0.99
CA LEU A 185 -10.89 6.74 1.33
C LEU A 185 -11.86 7.91 1.48
N GLY A 186 -12.86 8.04 0.60
CA GLY A 186 -13.88 9.09 0.70
C GLY A 186 -14.70 8.97 1.98
N ALA A 187 -15.08 7.75 2.37
CA ALA A 187 -15.77 7.48 3.63
C ALA A 187 -14.89 7.84 4.84
N LEU A 188 -13.59 7.52 4.80
CA LEU A 188 -12.63 7.91 5.85
C LEU A 188 -12.49 9.43 5.96
N VAL A 189 -12.38 10.15 4.84
CA VAL A 189 -12.31 11.62 4.83
C VAL A 189 -13.55 12.21 5.50
N ILE A 190 -14.74 11.82 5.06
CA ILE A 190 -16.00 12.38 5.57
C ILE A 190 -16.18 12.03 7.05
N GLY A 191 -15.90 10.78 7.44
CA GLY A 191 -16.04 10.33 8.83
C GLY A 191 -15.07 11.02 9.77
N ASN A 192 -13.79 11.08 9.38
CA ASN A 192 -12.75 11.65 10.23
C ASN A 192 -12.82 13.18 10.32
N LEU A 193 -13.16 13.88 9.23
CA LEU A 193 -13.29 15.35 9.26
C LEU A 193 -14.53 15.81 10.04
N LYS A 194 -15.63 15.06 10.02
CA LYS A 194 -16.84 15.37 10.81
C LYS A 194 -16.63 15.20 12.31
N LEU A 195 -15.81 14.22 12.70
CA LEU A 195 -15.54 13.88 14.09
C LEU A 195 -14.29 14.57 14.65
N SER A 196 -13.61 15.38 13.83
CA SER A 196 -12.41 16.08 14.24
C SER A 196 -12.76 17.31 15.07
N HIS A 197 -12.12 17.44 16.22
CA HIS A 197 -12.22 18.60 17.09
C HIS A 197 -10.86 19.31 17.22
N GLY A 198 -10.26 19.69 16.08
CA GLY A 198 -9.01 20.44 16.01
C GLY A 198 -7.82 19.62 15.51
N LEU A 199 -6.63 19.82 16.07
CA LEU A 199 -5.42 19.06 15.71
C LEU A 199 -5.42 17.67 16.38
N ASP A 200 -6.33 16.80 15.95
CA ASP A 200 -6.43 15.42 16.43
C ASP A 200 -6.02 14.40 15.35
N ILE A 201 -5.90 13.13 15.75
CA ILE A 201 -5.55 12.03 14.83
C ILE A 201 -6.54 11.92 13.69
N LYS A 202 -7.82 12.22 13.95
CA LYS A 202 -8.87 12.17 12.95
C LYS A 202 -8.59 13.19 11.86
N MET A 203 -8.20 14.41 12.21
CA MET A 203 -7.79 15.41 11.22
C MET A 203 -6.60 14.93 10.38
N ILE A 204 -5.55 14.40 11.03
CA ILE A 204 -4.34 13.90 10.35
C ILE A 204 -4.71 12.78 9.37
N ASN A 205 -5.51 11.81 9.81
CA ASN A 205 -5.95 10.68 9.00
C ASN A 205 -6.87 11.12 7.84
N GLY A 206 -7.78 12.06 8.09
CA GLY A 206 -8.64 12.65 7.07
C GLY A 206 -7.85 13.40 6.00
N ILE A 207 -6.88 14.23 6.39
CA ILE A 207 -6.00 14.95 5.46
C ILE A 207 -5.15 13.96 4.64
N ALA A 208 -4.54 12.96 5.29
CA ALA A 208 -3.76 11.94 4.59
C ALA A 208 -4.61 11.19 3.55
N SER A 209 -5.83 10.81 3.92
CA SER A 209 -6.79 10.18 3.00
C SER A 209 -7.13 11.08 1.81
N LEU A 210 -7.32 12.38 2.06
CA LEU A 210 -7.62 13.36 1.01
C LEU A 210 -6.44 13.55 0.05
N ILE A 211 -5.21 13.58 0.56
CA ILE A 211 -3.99 13.62 -0.26
C ILE A 211 -3.91 12.39 -1.15
N LEU A 212 -4.19 11.19 -0.62
CA LEU A 212 -4.19 9.94 -1.40
C LEU A 212 -5.23 9.95 -2.52
N ILE A 213 -6.44 10.45 -2.25
CA ILE A 213 -7.46 10.63 -3.30
C ILE A 213 -6.98 11.61 -4.37
N GLY A 214 -6.40 12.75 -3.95
CA GLY A 214 -5.84 13.73 -4.88
C GLY A 214 -4.77 13.13 -5.79
N LEU A 215 -3.84 12.36 -5.23
CA LEU A 215 -2.82 11.64 -5.98
C LEU A 215 -3.42 10.60 -6.93
N ALA A 216 -4.43 9.84 -6.49
CA ALA A 216 -5.13 8.88 -7.32
C ALA A 216 -5.77 9.55 -8.54
N ILE A 217 -6.52 10.63 -8.32
CA ILE A 217 -7.18 11.39 -9.39
C ILE A 217 -6.14 11.96 -10.37
N PHE A 218 -5.06 12.55 -9.85
CA PHE A 218 -3.99 13.08 -10.69
C PHE A 218 -3.38 12.03 -11.62
N LEU A 219 -3.10 10.83 -11.10
CA LEU A 219 -2.54 9.74 -11.90
C LEU A 219 -3.54 9.18 -12.91
N ILE A 220 -4.82 9.06 -12.54
CA ILE A 220 -5.89 8.65 -13.48
C ILE A 220 -6.00 9.66 -14.62
N LEU A 221 -6.03 10.96 -14.32
CA LEU A 221 -6.10 12.01 -15.33
C LEU A 221 -4.89 11.96 -16.26
N THR A 222 -3.69 11.77 -15.72
CA THR A 222 -2.47 11.64 -16.52
C THR A 222 -2.53 10.42 -17.44
N ALA A 223 -3.02 9.28 -16.95
CA ALA A 223 -3.22 8.08 -17.77
C ALA A 223 -4.22 8.32 -18.91
N LEU A 224 -5.35 8.98 -18.64
CA LEU A 224 -6.36 9.31 -19.65
C LEU A 224 -5.85 10.30 -20.70
N LEU A 225 -5.11 11.34 -20.27
CA LEU A 225 -4.49 12.31 -21.17
C LEU A 225 -3.46 11.65 -22.08
N LYS A 226 -2.65 10.72 -21.55
CA LYS A 226 -1.68 9.95 -22.35
C LYS A 226 -2.36 9.12 -23.44
N ILE A 227 -3.44 8.41 -23.10
CA ILE A 227 -4.23 7.64 -24.06
C ILE A 227 -4.83 8.55 -25.15
N LYS A 228 -5.34 9.73 -24.77
CA LYS A 228 -5.91 10.69 -25.73
C LYS A 228 -4.85 11.26 -26.67
N LYS A 229 -3.65 11.56 -26.18
CA LYS A 229 -2.55 12.09 -26.99
C LYS A 229 -2.09 11.10 -28.05
N GLU A 230 -1.90 9.83 -27.69
CA GLU A 230 -1.53 8.78 -28.65
C GLU A 230 -2.62 8.55 -29.71
N LYS A 231 -3.89 8.68 -29.34
CA LYS A 231 -4.99 8.60 -30.31
C LYS A 231 -4.94 9.75 -31.32
N HIS A 232 -4.53 10.95 -30.91
CA HIS A 232 -4.37 12.10 -31.81
C HIS A 232 -3.18 11.92 -32.76
N GLU A 233 -2.01 11.49 -32.25
CA GLU A 233 -0.82 11.25 -33.09
C GLU A 233 -1.09 10.19 -34.18
N VAL A 234 -1.82 9.11 -33.86
CA VAL A 234 -2.19 8.08 -34.85
C VAL A 234 -3.20 8.59 -35.90
N ILE A 235 -4.05 9.56 -35.56
CA ILE A 235 -5.02 10.15 -36.50
C ILE A 235 -4.33 11.15 -37.42
N ASP A 236 -3.40 11.96 -36.90
CA ASP A 236 -2.62 12.92 -37.71
C ASP A 236 -1.66 12.21 -38.67
N ASP A 237 -1.01 11.11 -38.25
CA ASP A 237 -0.17 10.29 -39.15
C ASP A 237 -0.98 9.50 -40.21
N ALA A 238 -2.28 9.30 -39.97
CA ALA A 238 -3.19 8.62 -40.89
C ALA A 238 -3.94 9.58 -41.83
N ALA A 239 -3.81 10.90 -41.64
CA ALA A 239 -4.33 11.88 -42.57
C ALA A 239 -3.48 11.81 -43.86
N PRO A 240 -4.09 11.65 -45.06
CA PRO A 240 -3.32 11.68 -46.29
C PRO A 240 -2.63 13.03 -46.40
N ALA A 241 -1.32 13.02 -46.67
CA ALA A 241 -0.59 14.24 -47.01
C ALA A 241 -1.30 14.88 -48.19
N GLU A 242 -1.97 16.02 -47.95
CA GLU A 242 -2.59 16.81 -49.01
C GLU A 242 -1.47 17.24 -49.95
N SER A 243 -1.49 16.66 -51.16
CA SER A 243 -0.62 16.97 -52.29
C SER A 243 -1.15 18.15 -53.08
#